data_AF-A0AAE1KEP1-F1
#
_entry.id   AF-A0AAE1KEP1-F1
#
_cell.length_a   1.000
_cell.length_b   1.000
_cell.length_c   1.000
_cell.angle_alpha   90.00
_cell.angle_beta   90.00
_cell.angle_gamma   90.00
#
_symmetry.space_group_name_H-M   'P 1'
#
loop_
_entity.id
_entity.type
_entity.pdbx_description
1 polymer ?
#
loop_
_entity_poly.entity_id
_entity_poly.type
_entity_poly.pdbx_seq_one_letter_code
_entity_poly.pdbx_strand_id
1 'polypeptide(L)'
;MRGCVLGREGEWVGVLGGEDPCEHMVCQKGEVCLADDGRVPRCQCNSTCPSTLSPVCASDGTTYSNECTMNFEGCRRREVLTILYRGKCSSGMNPCGALRCGSGQGCAVNQYGVATCRCPSWCPPVVTPVCGSDGLTYDSRCHLEKEACDLQRDIIVDFVGTCASNI
;
A
#
# COMPACT_ATOMS: atom_id res chain seq x y z
N MET A 1 -20.69 -27.14 2.33
CA MET A 1 -21.20 -28.49 2.68
C MET A 1 -21.94 -29.05 1.48
N ARG A 2 -21.47 -30.17 0.92
CA ARG A 2 -22.23 -30.91 -0.11
C ARG A 2 -23.37 -31.66 0.58
N GLY A 3 -24.61 -31.40 0.19
CA GLY A 3 -25.78 -32.12 0.69
C GLY A 3 -26.21 -33.18 -0.34
N CYS A 4 -26.42 -34.41 0.11
CA CYS A 4 -27.08 -35.44 -0.70
C CYS A 4 -28.53 -35.55 -0.25
N VAL A 5 -29.44 -35.72 -1.20
CA VAL A 5 -30.85 -36.04 -0.93
C VAL A 5 -31.17 -37.42 -1.49
N LEU A 6 -32.04 -38.16 -0.81
CA LEU A 6 -32.45 -39.50 -1.24
C LEU A 6 -33.35 -39.37 -2.47
N GLY A 7 -32.92 -39.93 -3.60
CA GLY A 7 -33.70 -39.99 -4.83
C GLY A 7 -34.87 -40.98 -4.71
N ARG A 8 -35.85 -40.87 -5.62
CA ARG A 8 -37.05 -41.74 -5.64
C ARG A 8 -36.77 -43.23 -5.87
N GLU A 9 -35.55 -43.57 -6.32
CA GLU A 9 -35.09 -44.95 -6.51
C GLU A 9 -34.13 -45.42 -5.39
N GLY A 10 -34.02 -44.66 -4.30
CA GLY A 10 -33.18 -45.01 -3.14
C GLY A 10 -31.68 -44.72 -3.31
N GLU A 11 -31.29 -44.06 -4.40
CA GLU A 11 -29.91 -43.65 -4.65
C GLU A 11 -29.63 -42.24 -4.12
N TRP A 12 -28.44 -42.03 -3.54
CA TRP A 12 -28.00 -40.71 -3.11
C TRP A 12 -27.60 -39.88 -4.33
N VAL A 13 -28.52 -39.05 -4.82
CA VAL A 13 -28.23 -38.14 -5.92
C VAL A 13 -27.50 -36.94 -5.35
N GLY A 14 -26.26 -36.73 -5.79
CA GLY A 14 -25.56 -35.47 -5.53
C GLY A 14 -26.35 -34.35 -6.18
N VAL A 15 -26.87 -33.41 -5.39
CA VAL A 15 -27.35 -32.15 -5.95
C VAL A 15 -26.13 -31.51 -6.62
N LEU A 16 -26.22 -31.23 -7.92
CA LEU A 16 -25.22 -30.44 -8.63
C LEU A 16 -25.25 -29.02 -8.07
N GLY A 17 -24.68 -28.85 -6.88
CA GLY A 17 -24.28 -27.57 -6.34
C GLY A 17 -23.17 -27.08 -7.24
N GLY A 18 -23.53 -26.32 -8.28
CA GLY A 18 -22.54 -25.75 -9.18
C GLY A 18 -21.52 -24.94 -8.37
N GLU A 19 -20.27 -25.02 -8.80
CA GLU A 19 -19.10 -24.38 -8.20
C GLU A 19 -19.38 -22.92 -7.84
N ASP A 20 -18.76 -22.44 -6.76
CA ASP A 20 -18.89 -21.05 -6.33
C ASP A 20 -18.29 -20.15 -7.42
N PRO A 21 -19.08 -19.30 -8.10
CA PRO A 21 -18.57 -18.44 -9.16
C PRO A 21 -17.49 -17.47 -8.68
N CYS A 22 -17.39 -17.24 -7.37
CA CYS A 22 -16.41 -16.37 -6.73
C CYS A 22 -15.12 -17.07 -6.30
N GLU A 23 -14.98 -18.39 -6.46
CA GLU A 23 -13.86 -19.19 -5.93
C GLU A 23 -12.48 -18.73 -6.43
N HIS A 24 -12.42 -18.17 -7.65
CA HIS A 24 -11.17 -17.68 -8.25
C HIS A 24 -11.23 -16.20 -8.67
N MET A 25 -12.27 -15.47 -8.27
CA MET A 25 -12.38 -14.05 -8.60
C MET A 25 -11.62 -13.22 -7.57
N VAL A 26 -10.62 -12.47 -8.04
CA VAL A 26 -9.87 -11.52 -7.20
C VAL A 26 -10.40 -10.11 -7.43
N CYS A 27 -10.98 -9.53 -6.39
CA CYS A 27 -11.49 -8.16 -6.40
C CYS A 27 -10.48 -7.15 -5.84
N GLN A 28 -10.70 -5.86 -6.09
CA GLN A 28 -9.84 -4.80 -5.58
C GLN A 28 -10.00 -4.60 -4.07
N LYS A 29 -9.09 -3.83 -3.48
CA LYS A 29 -9.13 -3.54 -2.04
C LYS A 29 -10.43 -2.79 -1.69
N GLY A 30 -11.22 -3.35 -0.77
CA GLY A 30 -12.51 -2.80 -0.38
C GLY A 30 -13.71 -3.40 -1.10
N GLU A 31 -13.48 -4.36 -2.00
CA GLU A 31 -14.53 -5.10 -2.69
C GLU A 31 -14.67 -6.53 -2.17
N VAL A 32 -15.84 -7.12 -2.42
CA VAL A 32 -16.17 -8.53 -2.20
C VAL A 32 -16.80 -9.08 -3.47
N CYS A 33 -16.49 -10.33 -3.80
CA CYS A 33 -17.15 -11.02 -4.92
C CYS A 33 -18.54 -11.49 -4.47
N LEU A 34 -19.55 -11.18 -5.29
CA LEU A 34 -20.92 -11.65 -5.14
C LEU A 34 -21.42 -12.20 -6.47
N ALA A 35 -22.10 -13.35 -6.43
CA ALA A 35 -22.79 -13.91 -7.59
C ALA A 35 -24.24 -13.42 -7.64
N ASP A 36 -24.66 -12.92 -8.81
CA ASP A 36 -26.05 -12.54 -9.08
C ASP A 36 -26.95 -13.79 -9.30
N ASP A 37 -28.26 -13.61 -9.48
CA ASP A 37 -29.25 -14.68 -9.72
C ASP A 37 -28.86 -15.58 -10.90
N GLY A 38 -28.17 -15.03 -11.91
CA GLY A 38 -27.61 -15.74 -13.05
C GLY A 38 -26.27 -16.46 -12.80
N ARG A 39 -25.81 -16.55 -11.54
CA ARG A 39 -24.49 -17.08 -11.13
C ARG A 39 -23.29 -16.38 -11.80
N VAL A 40 -23.45 -15.11 -12.17
CA VAL A 40 -22.36 -14.30 -12.73
C VAL A 40 -21.62 -13.62 -11.58
N PRO A 41 -20.31 -13.88 -11.38
CA PRO A 41 -19.55 -13.26 -10.30
C PRO A 41 -19.26 -11.79 -10.62
N ARG A 42 -19.45 -10.91 -9.64
CA ARG A 42 -19.21 -9.47 -9.74
C ARG A 42 -18.53 -8.97 -8.47
N CYS A 43 -17.53 -8.11 -8.63
CA CYS A 43 -16.95 -7.37 -7.52
C CYS A 43 -17.85 -6.18 -7.15
N GLN A 44 -18.15 -6.04 -5.86
CA GLN A 44 -18.93 -4.94 -5.33
C GLN A 44 -18.27 -4.41 -4.04
N CYS A 45 -18.43 -3.12 -3.76
CA CYS A 45 -17.89 -2.54 -2.53
C CYS A 45 -18.46 -3.25 -1.30
N ASN A 46 -17.56 -3.69 -0.40
CA ASN A 46 -17.95 -4.42 0.79
C ASN A 46 -18.60 -3.48 1.82
N SER A 47 -19.92 -3.45 1.86
CA SER A 47 -20.69 -2.68 2.85
C SER A 47 -20.72 -3.30 4.24
N THR A 48 -20.17 -4.50 4.42
CA THR A 48 -20.18 -5.23 5.69
C THR A 48 -18.80 -5.20 6.32
N CYS A 49 -18.65 -4.37 7.34
CA CYS A 49 -17.43 -4.25 8.11
C CYS A 49 -17.63 -4.68 9.57
N PRO A 50 -16.60 -5.28 10.21
CA PRO A 50 -16.66 -5.58 11.62
C PRO A 50 -16.76 -4.29 12.45
N SER A 51 -17.46 -4.35 13.58
CA SER A 51 -17.58 -3.23 14.53
C SER A 51 -16.33 -3.05 15.41
N THR A 52 -15.23 -3.74 15.09
CA THR A 52 -13.96 -3.60 15.81
C THR A 52 -13.40 -2.20 15.62
N LEU A 53 -13.11 -1.53 16.72
CA LEU A 53 -12.58 -0.17 16.70
C LEU A 53 -11.05 -0.21 16.64
N SER A 54 -10.50 0.02 15.46
CA SER A 54 -9.06 0.08 15.21
C SER A 54 -8.80 1.26 14.27
N PRO A 55 -8.89 2.50 14.79
CA PRO A 55 -8.98 3.69 13.95
C PRO A 55 -7.72 3.86 13.09
N VAL A 56 -7.92 4.40 11.89
CA VAL A 56 -6.85 4.70 10.94
C VAL A 56 -7.05 6.09 10.34
N CYS A 57 -5.95 6.81 10.18
CA CYS A 57 -5.94 8.08 9.45
C CYS A 57 -5.58 7.80 7.99
N ALA A 58 -6.47 8.14 7.07
CA ALA A 58 -6.25 7.91 5.65
C ALA A 58 -5.65 9.13 4.93
N SER A 59 -5.28 8.94 3.66
CA SER A 59 -4.64 9.96 2.81
C SER A 59 -5.52 11.18 2.54
N ASP A 60 -6.84 11.05 2.69
CA ASP A 60 -7.81 12.15 2.60
C ASP A 60 -7.90 12.98 3.89
N GLY A 61 -7.11 12.64 4.92
CA GLY A 61 -7.14 13.30 6.22
C GLY A 61 -8.32 12.87 7.10
N THR A 62 -9.12 11.89 6.67
CA THR A 62 -10.28 11.41 7.43
C THR A 62 -9.88 10.26 8.36
N THR A 63 -10.47 10.26 9.55
CA THR A 63 -10.38 9.13 10.49
C THR A 63 -11.45 8.12 10.18
N TYR A 64 -11.04 6.89 9.85
CA TYR A 64 -11.95 5.77 9.67
C TYR A 64 -11.91 4.88 10.92
N SER A 65 -13.07 4.33 11.30
CA SER A 65 -13.22 3.49 12.51
C SER A 65 -12.33 2.25 12.47
N ASN A 66 -12.11 1.71 11.27
CA ASN A 66 -11.15 0.65 10.98
C ASN A 66 -10.76 0.61 9.50
N GLU A 67 -9.77 -0.22 9.17
CA GLU A 67 -9.29 -0.37 7.79
C GLU A 67 -10.37 -0.86 6.81
N CYS A 68 -11.31 -1.70 7.26
CA CYS A 68 -12.43 -2.13 6.41
C CYS A 68 -13.31 -0.93 6.01
N THR A 69 -13.72 -0.11 6.97
CA THR A 69 -14.57 1.06 6.70
C THR A 69 -13.91 2.07 5.76
N MET A 70 -12.58 2.22 5.84
CA MET A 70 -11.81 3.04 4.91
C MET A 70 -11.80 2.46 3.49
N ASN A 71 -11.51 1.16 3.34
CA ASN A 71 -11.47 0.52 2.03
C ASN A 71 -12.86 0.53 1.36
N PHE A 72 -13.93 0.31 2.14
CA PHE A 72 -15.31 0.45 1.66
C PHE A 72 -15.59 1.85 1.11
N GLU A 73 -15.21 2.88 1.86
CA GLU A 73 -15.41 4.28 1.46
C GLU A 73 -14.56 4.66 0.24
N GLY A 74 -13.31 4.19 0.17
CA GLY A 74 -12.46 4.32 -1.01
C GLY A 74 -13.09 3.67 -2.24
N CYS A 75 -13.59 2.44 -2.11
CA CYS A 75 -14.31 1.75 -3.18
C CYS A 75 -15.56 2.54 -3.61
N ARG A 76 -16.40 2.96 -2.65
CA ARG A 76 -17.66 3.68 -2.91
C ARG A 76 -17.42 5.01 -3.64
N ARG A 77 -16.36 5.72 -3.28
CA ARG A 77 -15.97 7.01 -3.88
C ARG A 77 -15.11 6.87 -5.13
N ARG A 78 -14.66 5.65 -5.47
CA ARG A 78 -13.67 5.36 -6.52
C ARG A 78 -12.36 6.11 -6.30
N GLU A 79 -11.95 6.20 -5.03
CA GLU A 79 -10.72 6.86 -4.58
C GLU A 79 -9.78 5.83 -3.94
N VAL A 80 -8.48 5.93 -4.25
CA VAL A 80 -7.45 5.09 -3.61
C VAL A 80 -7.06 5.72 -2.29
N LEU A 81 -7.69 5.26 -1.20
CA LEU A 81 -7.34 5.68 0.16
C LEU A 81 -6.19 4.81 0.70
N THR A 82 -5.14 5.47 1.18
CA THR A 82 -3.99 4.80 1.82
C THR A 82 -3.93 5.18 3.30
N ILE A 83 -3.51 4.26 4.15
CA ILE A 83 -3.26 4.56 5.56
C ILE A 83 -2.02 5.46 5.66
N LEU A 84 -2.19 6.66 6.23
CA LEU A 84 -1.07 7.49 6.64
C LEU A 84 -0.45 6.95 7.94
N TYR A 85 -1.29 6.70 8.94
CA TYR A 85 -0.90 6.11 10.22
C TYR A 85 -2.09 5.47 10.92
N ARG A 86 -1.80 4.55 11.84
CA ARG A 86 -2.81 3.93 12.72
C ARG A 86 -3.15 4.91 13.85
N GLY A 87 -4.42 5.03 14.18
CA GLY A 87 -4.94 6.03 15.11
C GLY A 87 -5.92 7.00 14.45
N LYS A 88 -6.47 7.91 15.25
CA LYS A 88 -7.29 9.01 14.74
C LYS A 88 -6.39 10.10 14.14
N CYS A 89 -6.87 10.78 13.11
CA CYS A 89 -6.18 11.94 12.59
C CYS A 89 -6.15 13.06 13.63
N SER A 90 -4.98 13.66 13.88
CA SER A 90 -4.82 14.69 14.91
C SER A 90 -5.50 16.03 14.57
N SER A 91 -5.64 16.38 13.29
CA SER A 91 -6.27 17.66 12.85
C SER A 91 -6.84 17.64 11.43
N GLY A 92 -7.06 16.47 10.82
CA GLY A 92 -7.53 16.37 9.44
C GLY A 92 -6.51 16.78 8.36
N MET A 93 -5.33 17.28 8.74
CA MET A 93 -4.22 17.53 7.82
C MET A 93 -3.26 16.34 7.76
N ASN A 94 -2.73 16.07 6.57
CA ASN A 94 -1.55 15.23 6.42
C ASN A 94 -0.36 15.91 7.14
N PRO A 95 0.23 15.28 8.17
CA PRO A 95 1.34 15.85 8.93
C PRO A 95 2.56 16.23 8.06
N CYS A 96 2.75 15.56 6.92
CA CYS A 96 3.80 15.88 5.96
C CYS A 96 3.48 17.08 5.05
N GLY A 97 2.25 17.60 5.05
CA GLY A 97 1.87 18.74 4.20
C GLY A 97 2.51 20.07 4.66
N ALA A 98 2.71 20.24 5.95
CA ALA A 98 3.30 21.44 6.54
C ALA A 98 4.81 21.32 6.80
N LEU A 99 5.34 20.10 6.92
CA LEU A 99 6.74 19.87 7.27
C LEU A 99 7.65 20.14 6.07
N ARG A 100 8.65 21.01 6.25
CA ARG A 100 9.71 21.28 5.26
C ARG A 100 10.95 20.49 5.64
N CYS A 101 11.28 19.47 4.83
CA CYS A 101 12.48 18.66 5.01
C CYS A 101 13.66 19.22 4.22
N GLY A 102 14.89 18.96 4.69
CA GLY A 102 16.14 19.38 4.03
C GLY A 102 16.46 18.59 2.77
N SER A 103 17.56 18.95 2.09
CA SER A 103 18.03 18.27 0.88
C SER A 103 18.18 16.77 1.10
N GLY A 104 17.54 15.97 0.23
CA GLY A 104 17.59 14.50 0.30
C GLY A 104 16.73 13.84 1.40
N GLN A 105 16.04 14.63 2.24
CA GLN A 105 15.17 14.10 3.28
C GLN A 105 13.73 13.91 2.78
N GLY A 106 13.16 12.73 3.05
CA GLY A 106 11.74 12.46 2.89
C GLY A 106 10.97 12.71 4.19
N CYS A 107 9.69 13.06 4.08
CA CYS A 107 8.81 13.09 5.24
C CYS A 107 8.21 11.72 5.51
N ALA A 108 8.31 11.26 6.76
CA ALA A 108 7.68 10.04 7.25
C ALA A 108 6.85 10.34 8.49
N VAL A 109 5.66 9.74 8.59
CA VAL A 109 4.78 9.86 9.75
C VAL A 109 4.95 8.62 10.64
N ASN A 110 5.13 8.82 11.94
CA ASN A 110 5.21 7.71 12.89
C ASN A 110 3.81 7.21 13.30
N GLN A 111 3.77 6.16 14.11
CA GLN A 111 2.51 5.57 14.62
C GLN A 111 1.65 6.50 15.48
N TYR A 112 2.19 7.65 15.92
CA TYR A 112 1.48 8.65 16.70
C TYR A 112 0.99 9.83 15.85
N GLY A 113 1.11 9.75 14.52
CA GLY A 113 0.72 10.84 13.63
C GLY A 113 1.70 12.01 13.59
N VAL A 114 2.93 11.83 14.10
CA VAL A 114 3.96 12.88 14.09
C VAL A 114 4.81 12.73 12.84
N ALA A 115 4.88 13.79 12.03
CA ALA A 115 5.77 13.86 10.88
C ALA A 115 7.21 14.13 11.30
N THR A 116 8.14 13.41 10.67
CA THR A 116 9.59 13.52 10.88
C THR A 116 10.31 13.46 9.54
N CYS A 117 11.36 14.26 9.38
CA CYS A 117 12.23 14.20 8.21
C CYS A 117 13.28 13.10 8.41
N ARG A 118 13.43 12.23 7.41
CA ARG A 118 14.36 11.09 7.48
C ARG A 118 15.07 10.90 6.14
N CYS A 119 16.32 10.49 6.21
CA CYS A 119 17.08 10.02 5.06
C CYS A 119 16.59 8.63 4.62
N PRO A 120 16.84 8.23 3.36
CA PRO A 120 16.57 6.86 2.90
C PRO A 120 17.20 5.83 3.85
N SER A 121 16.38 4.99 4.47
CA SER A 121 16.89 3.98 5.43
C SER A 121 17.36 2.69 4.75
N TRP A 122 17.00 2.49 3.49
CA TRP A 122 17.30 1.28 2.73
C TRP A 122 17.45 1.60 1.25
N CYS A 123 18.37 0.91 0.60
CA CYS A 123 18.56 0.93 -0.84
C CYS A 123 18.42 -0.48 -1.41
N PRO A 124 17.79 -0.64 -2.59
CA PRO A 124 17.77 -1.93 -3.26
C PRO A 124 19.19 -2.43 -3.53
N PRO A 125 19.45 -3.75 -3.47
CA PRO A 125 20.75 -4.36 -3.76
C PRO A 125 21.06 -4.37 -5.27
N VAL A 126 20.59 -3.36 -6.00
CA VAL A 126 20.85 -3.15 -7.42
C VAL A 126 22.11 -2.32 -7.58
N VAL A 127 23.09 -2.86 -8.30
CA VAL A 127 24.37 -2.20 -8.54
C VAL A 127 24.32 -1.54 -9.92
N THR A 128 24.16 -0.23 -9.93
CA THR A 128 24.18 0.65 -11.11
C THR A 128 25.04 1.86 -10.77
N PRO A 129 26.38 1.73 -10.89
CA PRO A 129 27.30 2.70 -10.32
C PRO A 129 27.12 4.13 -10.83
N VAL A 130 27.34 5.11 -9.96
CA VAL A 130 27.34 6.53 -10.31
C VAL A 130 28.57 7.21 -9.72
N CYS A 131 29.11 8.19 -10.44
CA CYS A 131 30.15 9.07 -9.93
C CYS A 131 29.51 10.29 -9.29
N GLY A 132 29.83 10.56 -8.03
CA GLY A 132 29.37 11.75 -7.32
C GLY A 132 30.23 12.98 -7.63
N SER A 133 29.67 14.15 -7.40
CA SER A 133 30.36 15.45 -7.52
C SER A 133 31.53 15.62 -6.55
N ASP A 134 31.70 14.73 -5.58
CA ASP A 134 32.84 14.65 -4.68
C ASP A 134 33.93 13.67 -5.14
N GLY A 135 33.81 13.12 -6.35
CA GLY A 135 34.77 12.23 -6.97
C GLY A 135 34.72 10.79 -6.45
N LEU A 136 33.70 10.44 -5.66
CA LEU A 136 33.49 9.09 -5.15
C LEU A 136 32.50 8.30 -6.02
N THR A 137 32.75 7.00 -6.16
CA THR A 137 31.84 6.08 -6.84
C THR A 137 30.88 5.47 -5.83
N TYR A 138 29.59 5.49 -6.15
CA TYR A 138 28.53 4.91 -5.33
C TYR A 138 27.89 3.73 -6.07
N ASP A 139 27.48 2.69 -5.33
CA ASP A 139 26.87 1.47 -5.88
C ASP A 139 25.60 1.75 -6.69
N SER A 140 24.83 2.76 -6.28
CA SER A 140 23.71 3.29 -7.04
C SER A 140 23.37 4.71 -6.62
N ARG A 141 22.49 5.36 -7.39
CA ARG A 141 21.94 6.68 -7.05
C ARG A 141 21.33 6.74 -5.65
N CYS A 142 20.66 5.65 -5.21
CA CYS A 142 20.11 5.58 -3.86
C CYS A 142 21.19 5.67 -2.78
N HIS A 143 22.31 4.97 -2.97
CA HIS A 143 23.42 4.99 -2.01
C HIS A 143 24.07 6.37 -1.93
N LEU A 144 24.24 7.05 -3.07
CA LEU A 144 24.70 8.44 -3.11
C LEU A 144 23.73 9.37 -2.36
N GLU A 145 22.44 9.34 -2.69
CA GLU A 145 21.44 10.21 -2.05
C GLU A 145 21.30 9.94 -0.55
N LYS A 146 21.40 8.67 -0.15
CA LYS A 146 21.41 8.27 1.26
C LYS A 146 22.60 8.86 2.00
N GLU A 147 23.81 8.69 1.49
CA GLU A 147 25.02 9.18 2.14
C GLU A 147 25.10 10.71 2.15
N ALA A 148 24.72 11.36 1.04
CA ALA A 148 24.56 12.81 0.95
C ALA A 148 23.63 13.33 2.05
N CYS A 149 22.48 12.67 2.22
CA CYS A 149 21.52 12.99 3.27
C CYS A 149 22.08 12.72 4.68
N ASP A 150 22.68 11.56 4.92
CA ASP A 150 23.22 11.19 6.23
C ASP A 150 24.34 12.14 6.68
N LEU A 151 25.17 12.60 5.74
CA LEU A 151 26.27 13.53 5.98
C LEU A 151 25.87 15.01 5.90
N GLN A 152 24.62 15.31 5.52
CA GLN A 152 24.13 16.67 5.26
C GLN A 152 25.04 17.43 4.27
N ARG A 153 25.46 16.74 3.20
CA ARG A 153 26.28 17.29 2.11
C ARG A 153 25.48 17.31 0.82
N ASP A 154 25.69 18.35 0.02
CA ASP A 154 25.15 18.41 -1.34
C ASP A 154 26.07 17.65 -2.30
N ILE A 155 25.91 16.32 -2.32
CA ILE A 155 26.54 15.43 -3.28
C ILE A 155 25.51 15.10 -4.35
N ILE A 156 25.81 15.39 -5.62
CA ILE A 156 24.95 15.08 -6.75
C ILE A 156 25.63 14.06 -7.66
N VAL A 157 24.85 13.38 -8.49
CA VAL A 157 25.42 12.57 -9.57
C VAL A 157 26.09 13.50 -10.56
N ASP A 158 27.38 13.31 -10.79
CA ASP A 158 28.13 13.96 -11.86
C ASP A 158 27.88 13.22 -13.19
N PHE A 159 28.11 11.90 -13.22
CA PHE A 159 27.76 11.03 -14.35
C PHE A 159 27.44 9.60 -13.94
N VAL A 160 26.77 8.86 -14.82
CA VAL A 160 26.46 7.43 -14.65
C VAL A 160 27.69 6.60 -15.01
N GLY A 161 28.12 5.71 -14.11
CA GLY A 161 29.36 4.94 -14.21
C GLY A 161 30.26 5.14 -12.99
N THR A 162 31.45 4.54 -13.01
CA THR A 162 32.44 4.71 -11.95
C THR A 162 33.33 5.92 -12.25
N CYS A 163 33.82 6.61 -11.23
CA CYS A 163 34.71 7.77 -11.42
C CYS A 163 36.03 7.40 -12.12
N ALA A 164 36.46 6.14 -12.00
CA ALA A 164 37.65 5.61 -12.69
C ALA A 164 37.48 5.45 -14.20
N SER A 165 36.26 5.50 -14.73
CA SER A 165 35.98 5.37 -16.17
C SER A 165 36.20 6.68 -16.94
N ASN A 166 36.67 7.74 -16.27
CA ASN A 166 36.89 9.08 -16.83
C ASN A 166 38.37 9.52 -16.72
N ILE A 167 39.30 8.55 -16.79
CA ILE A 167 40.76 8.76 -16.91
C ILE A 167 41.22 8.43 -18.33
#